data_AF-A0A436QUP2-F1
#
_entry.id   AF-A0A436QUP2-F1
#
_cell.length_a   1.000
_cell.length_b   1.000
_cell.length_c   1.000
_cell.angle_alpha   90.00
_cell.angle_beta   90.00
_cell.angle_gamma   90.00
#
_symmetry.space_group_name_H-M   'P 1'
#
loop_
_entity.id
_entity.type
_entity.pdbx_description
1 polymer ?
#
loop_
_entity_poly.entity_id
_entity_poly.type
_entity_poly.pdbx_seq_one_letter_code
_entity_poly.pdbx_strand_id
1 'polypeptide(L)' 'MARADTGNKRATLRIRRPPVGASPGTLIADPAARRSELRLTLISPQKYETIDNASIDDLNTHCQKWPVVWLDCTC' A
#
# COMPACT_ATOMS: atom_id res chain seq x y z
N MET A 1 2.46 -8.30 -41.84
CA MET A 1 3.66 -8.51 -40.99
C MET A 1 3.21 -8.36 -39.54
N ALA A 2 3.49 -9.36 -38.70
CA ALA A 2 2.82 -9.62 -37.42
C ALA A 2 3.27 -8.66 -36.30
N ARG A 3 2.32 -8.25 -35.44
CA ARG A 3 2.62 -7.61 -34.15
C ARG A 3 2.93 -8.68 -33.12
N ALA A 4 4.11 -8.61 -32.53
CA ALA A 4 4.47 -9.43 -31.39
C ALA A 4 3.69 -8.92 -30.17
N ASP A 5 2.69 -9.68 -29.76
CA ASP A 5 1.99 -9.53 -28.50
C ASP A 5 2.92 -10.01 -27.39
N THR A 6 3.64 -9.08 -26.75
CA THR A 6 4.41 -9.37 -25.53
C THR A 6 3.43 -9.53 -24.38
N GLY A 7 2.75 -10.67 -24.36
CA GLY A 7 1.98 -11.13 -23.22
C GLY A 7 2.88 -11.16 -21.99
N ASN A 8 2.74 -10.13 -21.15
CA ASN A 8 3.51 -9.97 -19.93
C ASN A 8 3.10 -11.09 -18.99
N LYS A 9 3.88 -12.18 -18.99
CA LYS A 9 3.64 -13.36 -18.13
C LYS A 9 3.74 -12.87 -16.69
N ARG A 10 2.60 -12.62 -16.05
CA ARG A 10 2.52 -12.45 -14.59
C ARG A 10 3.21 -13.66 -13.98
N ALA A 11 4.39 -13.44 -13.41
CA ALA A 11 5.11 -14.47 -12.70
C ALA A 11 4.16 -15.05 -11.67
N THR A 12 3.95 -16.36 -11.72
CA THR A 12 3.10 -17.07 -10.77
C THR A 12 3.60 -16.74 -9.38
N LEU A 13 2.81 -15.98 -8.61
CA LEU A 13 3.11 -15.69 -7.21
C LEU A 13 3.25 -17.03 -6.51
N ARG A 14 4.49 -17.43 -6.23
CA ARG A 14 4.77 -18.51 -5.30
C ARG A 14 4.23 -18.02 -3.97
N ILE A 15 3.00 -18.38 -3.62
CA ILE A 15 2.41 -18.07 -2.32
C ILE A 15 3.31 -18.77 -1.30
N ARG A 16 4.22 -17.99 -0.70
CA ARG A 16 5.14 -18.49 0.32
C ARG A 16 4.28 -18.87 1.52
N ARG A 17 4.42 -20.11 1.98
CA ARG A 17 3.74 -20.55 3.19
C ARG A 17 4.32 -19.80 4.39
N PRO A 18 3.51 -19.47 5.40
CA PRO A 18 4.03 -19.01 6.69
C PRO A 18 5.09 -20.00 7.22
N PRO A 19 6.14 -19.53 7.90
CA PRO A 19 7.13 -20.40 8.51
C PRO A 19 6.48 -21.30 9.55
N VAL A 20 7.06 -22.47 9.74
CA VAL A 20 6.60 -23.45 10.75
C VAL A 20 6.62 -22.77 12.13
N GLY A 21 5.51 -22.90 12.86
CA GLY A 21 5.36 -22.28 14.19
C GLY A 21 4.82 -20.86 14.17
N ALA A 22 4.51 -20.26 13.02
CA ALA A 22 3.77 -19.01 12.97
C ALA A 22 2.36 -19.19 13.55
N SER A 23 2.01 -18.36 14.53
CA SER A 23 0.68 -18.37 15.14
C SER A 23 -0.39 -17.93 14.15
N PRO A 24 -1.65 -18.37 14.33
CA PRO A 24 -2.78 -17.85 13.55
C PRO A 24 -2.84 -16.32 13.65
N GLY A 25 -3.02 -15.65 12.51
CA GLY A 25 -3.08 -14.18 12.42
C GLY A 25 -1.74 -13.47 12.28
N THR A 26 -0.60 -14.18 12.30
CA THR A 26 0.70 -13.55 12.04
C THR A 26 0.77 -12.99 10.61
N LEU A 27 0.94 -11.68 10.49
CA LEU A 27 1.22 -11.00 9.23
C LEU A 27 2.70 -11.13 8.89
N ILE A 28 3.00 -11.55 7.66
CA ILE A 28 4.37 -11.77 7.20
C ILE A 28 4.54 -10.98 5.91
N ALA A 29 5.36 -9.94 5.96
CA ALA A 29 5.73 -9.18 4.77
C ALA A 29 6.58 -10.04 3.83
N ASP A 30 6.38 -9.89 2.53
CA ASP A 30 7.30 -10.47 1.55
C ASP A 30 8.61 -9.68 1.58
N PRO A 31 9.75 -10.29 1.96
CA PRO A 31 11.04 -9.59 2.02
C PRO A 31 11.53 -9.11 0.64
N ALA A 32 10.99 -9.65 -0.46
CA ALA A 32 11.33 -9.23 -1.81
C ALA A 32 10.35 -8.17 -2.38
N ALA A 33 9.26 -7.86 -1.67
CA ALA A 33 8.34 -6.81 -2.11
C ALA A 33 9.00 -5.43 -2.02
N ARG A 34 8.61 -4.54 -2.92
CA ARG A 34 8.99 -3.12 -2.82
C ARG A 34 8.40 -2.54 -1.54
N ARG A 35 9.08 -1.54 -0.99
CA ARG A 35 8.59 -0.80 0.17
C ARG A 35 7.28 -0.12 -0.22
N SER A 36 6.24 -0.31 0.59
CA SER A 36 4.97 0.36 0.38
C SER A 36 5.12 1.87 0.57
N GLU A 37 4.55 2.63 -0.36
CA GLU A 37 4.43 4.08 -0.29
C GLU A 37 3.03 4.43 0.20
N LEU A 38 2.94 5.38 1.13
CA LEU A 38 1.66 5.89 1.62
C LEU A 38 1.46 7.30 1.08
N ARG A 39 0.23 7.57 0.65
CA ARG A 39 -0.20 8.92 0.30
C ARG A 39 -1.48 9.23 1.06
N LEU A 40 -1.52 10.41 1.68
CA LEU A 40 -2.68 10.92 2.38
C LEU A 40 -3.31 12.01 1.55
N THR A 41 -4.61 11.90 1.31
CA THR A 41 -5.42 13.02 0.83
C THR A 41 -6.40 13.42 1.92
N LEU A 42 -6.20 14.63 2.44
CA LEU A 42 -6.92 15.21 3.56
C LEU A 42 -8.01 16.12 3.00
N ILE A 43 -9.25 15.89 3.41
CA ILE A 43 -10.41 16.54 2.79
C ILE A 43 -11.29 17.14 3.88
N SER A 44 -11.63 18.41 3.73
CA SER A 44 -12.65 19.12 4.51
C SER A 44 -13.52 19.95 3.58
N PRO A 45 -14.67 20.48 4.05
CA PRO A 45 -15.53 21.31 3.21
C PRO A 45 -14.84 22.58 2.66
N GLN A 46 -13.80 23.08 3.34
CA GLN A 46 -13.13 24.32 2.96
C GLN A 46 -11.72 24.11 2.38
N LYS A 47 -11.09 22.96 2.60
CA LYS A 47 -9.68 22.72 2.22
C LYS A 47 -9.49 21.28 1.74
N TYR A 48 -8.58 21.10 0.79
CA TYR A 48 -8.00 19.81 0.47
C TYR A 48 -6.46 19.90 0.54
N GLU A 49 -5.81 18.81 0.94
CA GLU A 49 -4.35 18.71 1.01
C GLU A 49 -3.90 17.30 0.65
N THR A 50 -2.70 17.19 0.07
CA THR A 50 -2.08 15.89 -0.22
C THR A 50 -0.69 15.84 0.39
N ILE A 51 -0.39 14.72 1.05
CA ILE A 51 0.92 14.39 1.60
C ILE A 51 1.40 13.11 0.93
N ASP A 52 2.42 13.25 0.08
CA ASP A 52 3.09 12.12 -0.56
C ASP A 52 4.15 11.52 0.37
N ASN A 53 4.46 10.23 0.21
CA ASN A 53 5.41 9.50 1.07
C ASN A 53 5.12 9.66 2.57
N ALA A 54 3.84 9.71 2.92
CA ALA A 54 3.39 9.89 4.29
C ALA A 54 3.88 8.76 5.19
N SER A 55 4.13 9.09 6.45
CA SER A 55 4.38 8.13 7.51
C SER A 55 3.07 7.73 8.20
N ILE A 56 3.13 6.67 9.02
CA ILE A 56 2.03 6.30 9.92
C ILE A 56 1.79 7.40 10.96
N ASP A 57 2.82 8.15 11.34
CA ASP A 57 2.69 9.26 12.31
C ASP A 57 1.93 10.45 11.72
N ASP A 58 2.12 10.72 10.41
CA ASP A 58 1.32 11.73 9.70
C ASP A 58 -0.15 11.33 9.67
N LEU A 59 -0.45 10.06 9.37
CA LEU A 59 -1.81 9.53 9.40
C LEU A 59 -2.44 9.72 10.80
N ASN A 60 -1.75 9.30 11.86
CA ASN A 60 -2.23 9.45 13.24
C ASN A 60 -2.48 10.92 13.61
N THR A 61 -1.61 11.83 13.18
CA THR A 61 -1.73 13.27 13.43
C THR A 61 -2.96 13.87 12.74
N HIS A 62 -3.31 13.37 11.55
CA HIS A 62 -4.38 13.93 10.73
C HIS A 62 -5.75 13.27 10.92
N CYS A 63 -5.80 11.99 11.32
CA CYS A 63 -7.05 11.24 11.54
C CYS A 63 -8.03 11.92 12.52
N GLN A 64 -7.54 12.67 13.50
CA GLN A 64 -8.40 13.38 14.46
C GLN A 64 -8.73 14.82 14.06
N LYS A 65 -8.04 15.38 13.06
CA LYS A 65 -8.13 16.79 12.67
C LYS A 65 -8.95 17.02 11.41
N TRP A 66 -8.97 16.02 10.53
CA TRP A 66 -9.66 16.10 9.25
C TRP A 66 -10.92 15.25 9.28
N PRO A 67 -12.05 15.77 8.75
CA PRO A 67 -13.30 15.01 8.74
C PRO A 67 -13.23 13.81 7.79
N VAL A 68 -12.42 13.90 6.74
CA VAL A 68 -12.15 12.79 5.82
C VAL A 68 -10.66 12.71 5.55
N VAL A 69 -10.10 11.51 5.71
CA VAL A 69 -8.73 11.16 5.33
C VAL A 69 -8.81 9.97 4.38
N TRP A 70 -8.31 10.16 3.16
CA TRP A 70 -8.12 9.10 2.19
C TRP A 70 -6.67 8.61 2.27
N LEU A 71 -6.48 7.32 2.54
CA LEU A 71 -5.17 6.68 2.64
C LEU A 71 -4.99 5.75 1.43
N ASP A 72 -4.07 6.13 0.55
CA ASP A 72 -3.60 5.25 -0.51
C ASP A 72 -2.35 4.51 -0.02
N CYS A 73 -2.35 3.18 -0.15
CA CYS A 73 -1.20 2.33 0.15
C CYS A 73 -0.84 1.54 -1.12
N THR A 74 0.31 1.85 -1.70
CA THR A 74 0.76 1.26 -2.98
C THR A 74 2.07 0.50 -2.81
N CYS A 75 2.21 -0.64 -3.47
CA CYS A 75 3.38 -1.54 -3.43
C CYS A 75 3.93 -1.83 -4.83
#